data_AF-A0A4Q6B6B5-F1
#
_entry.id   AF-A0A4Q6B6B5-F1
#
_cell.length_a   1.000
_cell.length_b   1.000
_cell.length_c   1.000
_cell.angle_alpha   90.00
_cell.angle_beta   90.00
_cell.angle_gamma   90.00
#
_symmetry.space_group_name_H-M   'P 1'
#
loop_
_entity.id
_entity.type
_entity.pdbx_description
1 polymer ?
#
loop_
_entity_poly.entity_id
_entity_poly.type
_entity_poly.pdbx_seq_one_letter_code
_entity_poly.pdbx_strand_id
1 'polypeptide(L)'
;MKKSESLSVVFLGKVSLPVLREVAGKNYVTKENSIWLFADYSSFQIPLKTEFDVILEGKSKTLVPESSILKINKVLDQFGNELDCIPLGFQTICEVTCLTGIPRALKSLPTHKEWNYNPKSLTLARHEDIKLSGENWEHLLFEIAFSTMKELFEKDKKNVDKLIVTKETFVTRISKTFHQKEEASENLFDKMLIKGFAKHLEDNEFELTH
;
A
#
# COMPACT_ATOMS: atom_id res chain seq x y z
N MET A 1 -4.95 21.74 17.20
CA MET A 1 -4.71 20.78 16.10
C MET A 1 -5.08 19.38 16.58
N LYS A 2 -6.11 18.74 15.99
CA LYS A 2 -6.38 17.33 16.25
C LYS A 2 -5.20 16.53 15.69
N LYS A 3 -4.58 15.66 16.49
CA LYS A 3 -3.59 14.70 15.98
C LYS A 3 -4.34 13.82 14.97
N SER A 4 -3.94 13.86 13.70
CA SER A 4 -4.39 12.86 12.72
C SER A 4 -4.04 11.48 13.29
N GLU A 5 -5.06 10.64 13.46
CA GLU A 5 -4.94 9.28 13.95
C GLU A 5 -4.37 8.42 12.82
N SER A 6 -3.28 7.70 13.09
CA SER A 6 -2.60 6.89 12.08
C SER A 6 -3.35 5.58 11.86
N LEU A 7 -4.14 5.48 10.80
CA LEU A 7 -4.87 4.26 10.46
C LEU A 7 -3.90 3.25 9.84
N SER A 8 -3.68 2.14 10.54
CA SER A 8 -2.91 1.01 10.03
C SER A 8 -3.44 -0.32 10.54
N VAL A 9 -3.28 -1.38 9.75
CA VAL A 9 -3.71 -2.74 10.07
C VAL A 9 -2.63 -3.74 9.71
N VAL A 10 -2.41 -4.72 10.59
CA VAL A 10 -1.45 -5.80 10.37
C VAL A 10 -2.17 -7.05 9.87
N PHE A 11 -1.68 -7.63 8.77
CA PHE A 11 -2.13 -8.89 8.20
C PHE A 11 -1.08 -9.98 8.36
N LEU A 12 -1.50 -11.11 8.93
CA LEU A 12 -0.63 -12.26 9.23
C LEU A 12 -0.47 -13.17 8.02
N GLY A 13 -1.53 -13.38 7.25
CA GLY A 13 -1.48 -14.26 6.10
C GLY A 13 -2.83 -14.40 5.39
N LYS A 14 -2.84 -15.18 4.33
CA LYS A 14 -4.04 -15.50 3.55
C LYS A 14 -4.90 -16.50 4.30
N VAL A 15 -6.21 -16.32 4.26
CA VAL A 15 -7.15 -17.28 4.85
C VAL A 15 -7.27 -18.49 3.93
N SER A 16 -7.15 -19.70 4.50
CA SER A 16 -7.35 -20.93 3.75
C SER A 16 -8.80 -21.08 3.28
N LEU A 17 -8.99 -21.69 2.10
CA LEU A 17 -10.33 -21.92 1.54
C LEU A 17 -11.29 -22.70 2.46
N PRO A 18 -10.86 -23.74 3.20
CA PRO A 18 -11.73 -24.42 4.15
C PRO A 18 -12.31 -23.48 5.21
N VAL A 19 -11.48 -22.62 5.79
CA VAL A 19 -11.90 -21.62 6.78
C VAL A 19 -12.85 -20.62 6.15
N LEU A 20 -12.54 -20.10 4.95
CA LEU A 20 -13.44 -19.17 4.25
C LEU A 20 -14.83 -19.78 3.99
N ARG A 21 -14.91 -21.05 3.61
CA ARG A 21 -16.19 -21.73 3.41
C ARG A 21 -16.97 -21.93 4.70
N GLU A 22 -16.26 -22.05 5.83
CA GLU A 22 -16.84 -22.15 7.15
C GLU A 22 -17.40 -20.80 7.62
N VAL A 23 -16.59 -19.74 7.56
CA VAL A 23 -16.95 -18.42 8.12
C VAL A 23 -17.73 -17.52 7.16
N ALA A 24 -17.45 -17.57 5.86
CA ALA A 24 -18.15 -16.77 4.84
C ALA A 24 -19.28 -17.57 4.14
N GLY A 25 -19.46 -18.84 4.51
CA GLY A 25 -20.47 -19.74 3.97
C GLY A 25 -20.05 -20.48 2.69
N LYS A 26 -20.80 -21.56 2.39
CA LYS A 26 -20.49 -22.49 1.27
C LYS A 26 -20.57 -21.85 -0.12
N ASN A 27 -21.31 -20.75 -0.26
CA ASN A 27 -21.47 -20.01 -1.52
C ASN A 27 -20.42 -18.91 -1.70
N TYR A 28 -19.31 -18.99 -0.97
CA TYR A 28 -18.17 -18.09 -1.13
C TYR A 28 -17.70 -18.01 -2.59
N VAL A 29 -17.60 -16.79 -3.11
CA VAL A 29 -17.03 -16.47 -4.42
C VAL A 29 -15.89 -15.48 -4.23
N THR A 30 -14.67 -15.89 -4.58
CA THR A 30 -13.54 -14.95 -4.65
C THR A 30 -13.80 -13.98 -5.81
N LYS A 31 -13.90 -12.69 -5.51
CA LYS A 31 -13.93 -11.66 -6.56
C LYS A 31 -12.57 -11.54 -7.21
N GLU A 32 -12.56 -11.15 -8.47
CA GLU A 32 -11.33 -10.77 -9.16
C GLU A 32 -10.60 -9.66 -8.36
N ASN A 33 -9.28 -9.75 -8.30
CA ASN A 33 -8.42 -8.82 -7.56
C ASN A 33 -8.72 -8.65 -6.06
N SER A 34 -9.36 -9.63 -5.44
CA SER A 34 -9.62 -9.64 -4.00
C SER A 34 -8.90 -10.78 -3.30
N ILE A 35 -8.47 -10.52 -2.06
CA ILE A 35 -7.78 -11.49 -1.23
C ILE A 35 -8.32 -11.44 0.19
N TRP A 36 -8.46 -12.60 0.80
CA TRP A 36 -8.92 -12.73 2.18
C TRP A 36 -7.73 -12.95 3.10
N LEU A 37 -7.63 -12.11 4.13
CA LEU A 37 -6.48 -12.06 5.03
C LEU A 37 -6.92 -12.14 6.49
N PHE A 38 -6.10 -12.79 7.32
CA PHE A 38 -6.19 -12.68 8.77
C PHE A 38 -5.58 -11.36 9.22
N ALA A 39 -6.39 -10.47 9.77
CA ALA A 39 -5.94 -9.26 10.44
C ALA A 39 -5.67 -9.57 11.92
N ASP A 40 -4.50 -9.17 12.42
CA ASP A 40 -4.12 -9.39 13.82
C ASP A 40 -4.79 -8.37 14.73
N TYR A 41 -4.37 -7.11 14.64
CA TYR A 41 -5.04 -6.03 15.33
C TYR A 41 -4.82 -4.73 14.57
N SER A 42 -5.71 -3.76 14.81
CA SER A 42 -5.48 -2.36 14.51
C SER A 42 -5.47 -1.55 15.80
N SER A 43 -4.63 -0.52 15.83
CA SER A 43 -4.57 0.46 16.92
C SER A 43 -5.71 1.47 16.89
N PHE A 44 -6.59 1.40 15.88
CA PHE A 44 -7.75 2.27 15.71
C PHE A 44 -8.91 1.46 15.10
N GLN A 45 -10.11 2.02 15.16
CA GLN A 45 -11.21 1.49 14.37
C GLN A 45 -10.99 1.86 12.89
N ILE A 46 -11.01 0.87 12.00
CA ILE A 46 -10.86 1.09 10.56
C ILE A 46 -12.21 0.84 9.89
N PRO A 47 -12.91 1.89 9.41
CA PRO A 47 -14.14 1.73 8.67
C PRO A 47 -13.98 0.82 7.43
N LEU A 48 -15.07 0.17 7.02
CA LEU A 48 -15.11 -0.39 5.67
C LEU A 48 -14.84 0.71 4.64
N LYS A 49 -14.34 0.29 3.49
CA LYS A 49 -13.99 1.15 2.35
C LYS A 49 -12.82 2.10 2.62
N THR A 50 -12.15 2.03 3.77
CA THR A 50 -10.86 2.69 3.97
C THR A 50 -9.87 2.19 2.93
N GLU A 51 -9.15 3.15 2.33
CA GLU A 51 -8.13 2.94 1.32
C GLU A 51 -6.74 3.07 1.94
N PHE A 52 -5.85 2.19 1.51
CA PHE A 52 -4.45 2.13 1.89
C PHE A 52 -3.63 2.11 0.61
N ASP A 53 -2.52 2.83 0.61
CA ASP A 53 -1.61 2.98 -0.53
C ASP A 53 -0.17 2.62 -0.18
N VAL A 54 0.06 2.19 1.07
CA VAL A 54 1.36 1.76 1.56
C VAL A 54 1.27 0.37 2.18
N ILE A 55 2.24 -0.48 1.80
CA ILE A 55 2.47 -1.81 2.36
C ILE A 55 3.83 -1.82 3.07
N LEU A 56 3.86 -2.20 4.34
CA LEU A 56 5.08 -2.36 5.14
C LEU A 56 5.27 -3.83 5.53
N GLU A 57 6.45 -4.38 5.36
CA GLU A 57 6.78 -5.77 5.71
C GLU A 57 7.47 -5.88 7.07
N GLY A 58 7.02 -6.88 7.82
CA GLY A 58 7.68 -7.38 9.02
C GLY A 58 7.63 -6.45 10.22
N LYS A 59 8.48 -6.75 11.21
CA LYS A 59 8.62 -5.96 12.44
C LYS A 59 9.33 -4.63 12.22
N SER A 60 10.29 -4.59 11.29
CA SER A 60 11.00 -3.37 10.92
C SER A 60 10.13 -2.39 10.12
N LYS A 61 8.94 -2.81 9.67
CA LYS A 61 8.03 -2.02 8.84
C LYS A 61 8.74 -1.50 7.59
N THR A 62 9.52 -2.38 6.95
CA THR A 62 10.23 -2.06 5.71
C THR A 62 9.20 -1.85 4.60
N LEU A 63 9.22 -0.71 3.92
CA LEU A 63 8.26 -0.47 2.86
C LEU A 63 8.49 -1.40 1.67
N VAL A 64 7.39 -1.89 1.12
CA VAL A 64 7.36 -2.75 -0.06
C VAL A 64 7.14 -1.83 -1.27
N PRO A 65 8.05 -1.81 -2.25
CA PRO A 65 7.96 -0.90 -3.37
C PRO A 65 6.97 -1.39 -4.44
N GLU A 66 5.68 -1.36 -4.10
CA GLU A 66 4.59 -1.74 -5.00
C GLU A 66 3.48 -0.68 -4.96
N SER A 67 3.02 -0.24 -6.13
CA SER A 67 1.91 0.72 -6.25
C SER A 67 0.58 -0.02 -6.36
N SER A 68 -0.19 -0.04 -5.28
CA SER A 68 -1.57 -0.54 -5.29
C SER A 68 -2.41 0.15 -4.24
N ILE A 69 -3.64 0.49 -4.64
CA ILE A 69 -4.65 0.98 -3.70
C ILE A 69 -5.42 -0.24 -3.21
N LEU A 70 -5.38 -0.44 -1.90
CA LEU A 70 -5.98 -1.55 -1.20
C LEU A 70 -7.17 -1.04 -0.41
N LYS A 71 -8.30 -1.72 -0.53
CA LYS A 71 -9.55 -1.32 0.10
C LYS A 71 -10.13 -2.44 0.95
N ILE A 72 -10.42 -2.15 2.22
CA ILE A 72 -11.11 -3.10 3.10
C ILE A 72 -12.58 -3.14 2.71
N ASN A 73 -13.01 -4.26 2.11
CA ASN A 73 -14.34 -4.37 1.54
C ASN A 73 -15.33 -5.11 2.42
N LYS A 74 -14.84 -6.09 3.19
CA LYS A 74 -15.63 -6.89 4.10
C LYS A 74 -14.78 -7.27 5.30
N VAL A 75 -15.39 -7.32 6.48
CA VAL A 75 -14.74 -7.75 7.72
C VAL A 75 -15.65 -8.75 8.40
N LEU A 76 -15.07 -9.86 8.85
CA LEU A 76 -15.74 -10.89 9.63
C LEU A 76 -15.05 -11.01 10.99
N ASP A 77 -15.82 -11.33 12.03
CA ASP A 77 -15.28 -11.82 13.29
C ASP A 77 -14.81 -13.29 13.18
N GLN A 78 -14.32 -13.85 14.29
CA GLN A 78 -13.86 -15.23 14.35
C GLN A 78 -14.96 -16.29 14.14
N PHE A 79 -16.23 -15.89 14.22
CA PHE A 79 -17.39 -16.75 14.03
C PHE A 79 -18.05 -16.56 12.66
N GLY A 80 -17.52 -15.67 11.81
CA GLY A 80 -18.08 -15.37 10.50
C GLY A 80 -19.20 -14.33 10.50
N ASN A 81 -19.45 -13.62 11.61
CA ASN A 81 -20.40 -12.51 11.63
C ASN A 81 -19.79 -11.30 10.91
N GLU A 82 -20.58 -10.65 10.07
CA GLU A 82 -20.15 -9.43 9.37
C GLU A 82 -20.03 -8.25 10.34
N LEU A 83 -18.96 -7.47 10.17
CA LEU A 83 -18.69 -6.26 10.94
C LEU A 83 -18.63 -5.04 10.01
N ASP A 84 -19.09 -3.90 10.51
CA ASP A 84 -19.07 -2.62 9.78
C ASP A 84 -17.70 -1.93 9.77
N CYS A 85 -16.71 -2.52 10.45
CA CYS A 85 -15.35 -2.02 10.56
C CYS A 85 -14.39 -3.12 11.08
N ILE A 86 -13.08 -2.86 11.00
CA ILE A 86 -12.10 -3.56 11.83
C ILE A 86 -12.12 -2.88 13.21
N PRO A 87 -12.52 -3.57 14.29
CA PRO A 87 -12.57 -2.97 15.61
C PRO A 87 -11.17 -2.82 16.20
N LEU A 88 -11.01 -1.82 17.08
CA LEU A 88 -9.79 -1.56 17.82
C LEU A 88 -9.38 -2.79 18.65
N GLY A 89 -8.18 -3.33 18.41
CA GLY A 89 -7.63 -4.41 19.22
C GLY A 89 -8.25 -5.80 19.00
N PHE A 90 -9.03 -5.99 17.93
CA PHE A 90 -9.65 -7.27 17.60
C PHE A 90 -9.00 -7.95 16.39
N GLN A 91 -8.89 -9.27 16.50
CA GLN A 91 -8.56 -10.16 15.40
C GLN A 91 -9.78 -10.34 14.49
N THR A 92 -9.58 -10.14 13.20
CA THR A 92 -10.66 -10.23 12.20
C THR A 92 -10.18 -10.92 10.92
N ILE A 93 -11.14 -11.29 10.07
CA ILE A 93 -10.91 -11.81 8.73
C ILE A 93 -11.40 -10.76 7.74
N CYS A 94 -10.52 -10.25 6.88
CA CYS A 94 -10.83 -9.14 5.98
C CYS A 94 -10.75 -9.55 4.51
N GLU A 95 -11.74 -9.14 3.72
CA GLU A 95 -11.63 -9.07 2.26
C GLU A 95 -10.96 -7.74 1.88
N VAL A 96 -9.80 -7.83 1.22
CA VAL A 96 -9.07 -6.69 0.68
C VAL A 96 -9.16 -6.73 -0.83
N THR A 97 -9.71 -5.70 -1.45
CA THR A 97 -9.74 -5.54 -2.90
C THR A 97 -8.60 -4.62 -3.33
N CYS A 98 -7.90 -5.01 -4.39
CA CYS A 98 -6.73 -4.30 -4.92
C CYS A 98 -7.10 -3.71 -6.30
N LEU A 99 -7.11 -2.38 -6.43
CA LEU A 99 -7.56 -1.72 -7.66
C LEU A 99 -6.68 -2.03 -8.88
N THR A 100 -5.37 -2.19 -8.67
CA THR A 100 -4.38 -2.43 -9.73
C THR A 100 -3.97 -3.91 -9.84
N GLY A 101 -4.76 -4.81 -9.26
CA GLY A 101 -4.42 -6.23 -9.11
C GLY A 101 -3.70 -6.52 -7.80
N ILE A 102 -3.65 -7.80 -7.39
CA ILE A 102 -3.11 -8.18 -6.08
C ILE A 102 -1.57 -8.01 -6.08
N PRO A 103 -1.01 -7.18 -5.19
CA PRO A 103 0.43 -7.01 -4.98
C PRO A 103 1.16 -8.33 -4.75
N ARG A 104 2.40 -8.43 -5.22
CA ARG A 104 3.26 -9.60 -5.03
C ARG A 104 3.50 -9.88 -3.55
N ALA A 105 3.67 -8.86 -2.71
CA ALA A 105 3.78 -9.04 -1.26
C ALA A 105 2.53 -9.69 -0.66
N LEU A 106 1.32 -9.30 -1.08
CA LEU A 106 0.11 -9.98 -0.61
C LEU A 106 -0.01 -11.41 -1.15
N LYS A 107 0.44 -11.67 -2.39
CA LYS A 107 0.48 -13.04 -2.95
C LYS A 107 1.46 -13.94 -2.20
N SER A 108 2.61 -13.40 -1.76
CA SER A 108 3.69 -14.15 -1.10
C SER A 108 3.38 -14.49 0.36
N LEU A 109 2.38 -13.84 0.96
CA LEU A 109 1.93 -14.20 2.31
C LEU A 109 1.63 -15.71 2.43
N PRO A 110 1.95 -16.35 3.56
CA PRO A 110 1.57 -17.73 3.82
C PRO A 110 0.05 -17.87 3.92
N THR A 111 -0.45 -19.07 3.63
CA THR A 111 -1.86 -19.42 3.85
C THR A 111 -2.02 -20.06 5.22
N HIS A 112 -2.95 -19.59 6.04
CA HIS A 112 -3.20 -20.07 7.39
C HIS A 112 -4.63 -20.62 7.56
N LYS A 113 -4.82 -21.41 8.62
CA LYS A 113 -6.13 -21.83 9.11
C LYS A 113 -6.62 -21.01 10.32
N GLU A 114 -5.74 -20.23 10.92
CA GLU A 114 -5.94 -19.49 12.16
C GLU A 114 -4.98 -18.28 12.19
N TRP A 115 -5.08 -17.43 13.20
CA TRP A 115 -4.21 -16.26 13.41
C TRP A 115 -2.81 -16.64 13.90
N ASN A 116 -2.08 -17.37 13.07
CA ASN A 116 -0.71 -17.75 13.37
C ASN A 116 0.24 -16.57 13.17
N TYR A 117 1.14 -16.39 14.13
CA TYR A 117 2.18 -15.37 14.06
C TYR A 117 3.00 -15.53 12.77
N ASN A 118 3.17 -14.42 12.04
CA ASN A 118 4.01 -14.35 10.85
C ASN A 118 5.06 -13.23 11.03
N PRO A 119 6.37 -13.54 11.08
CA PRO A 119 7.42 -12.53 11.18
C PRO A 119 7.52 -11.65 9.92
N LYS A 120 6.97 -12.10 8.79
CA LYS A 120 6.81 -11.35 7.54
C LYS A 120 5.36 -10.88 7.34
N SER A 121 4.65 -10.59 8.43
CA SER A 121 3.34 -9.95 8.38
C SER A 121 3.41 -8.64 7.60
N LEU A 122 2.34 -8.29 6.90
CA LEU A 122 2.25 -7.03 6.18
C LEU A 122 1.42 -6.03 6.96
N THR A 123 1.77 -4.75 6.90
CA THR A 123 0.99 -3.66 7.47
C THR A 123 0.49 -2.80 6.34
N LEU A 124 -0.82 -2.59 6.25
CA LEU A 124 -1.39 -1.59 5.37
C LEU A 124 -1.49 -0.27 6.13
N ALA A 125 -1.05 0.81 5.49
CA ALA A 125 -1.09 2.16 6.02
C ALA A 125 -1.42 3.15 4.89
N ARG A 126 -1.84 4.36 5.28
CA ARG A 126 -1.96 5.50 4.37
C ARG A 126 -0.65 6.28 4.41
N HIS A 127 -0.17 6.76 3.26
CA HIS A 127 1.04 7.58 3.18
C HIS A 127 1.04 8.74 4.19
N GLU A 128 -0.12 9.39 4.40
CA GLU A 128 -0.28 10.52 5.32
C GLU A 128 -0.20 10.15 6.81
N ASP A 129 -0.49 8.89 7.15
CA ASP A 129 -0.53 8.38 8.53
C ASP A 129 0.85 7.93 9.01
N ILE A 130 1.76 7.73 8.06
CA ILE A 130 3.12 7.31 8.33
C ILE A 130 3.91 8.51 8.85
N LYS A 131 3.83 8.74 10.16
CA LYS A 131 4.74 9.63 10.90
C LYS A 131 6.03 8.88 11.19
N LEU A 132 7.04 9.02 10.33
CA LEU A 132 8.32 8.34 10.52
C LEU A 132 9.45 9.30 10.82
N SER A 133 10.03 9.13 12.00
CA SER A 133 11.37 9.57 12.34
C SER A 133 12.38 8.66 11.63
N GLY A 134 12.99 9.11 10.53
CA GLY A 134 14.16 8.44 9.95
C GLY A 134 14.42 8.77 8.49
N GLU A 135 15.68 9.10 8.18
CA GLU A 135 16.19 9.40 6.82
C GLU A 135 15.99 8.26 5.80
N ASN A 136 15.78 7.02 6.24
CA ASN A 136 15.58 5.85 5.37
C ASN A 136 14.20 5.80 4.70
N TRP A 137 13.17 6.45 5.25
CA TRP A 137 11.84 6.41 4.65
C TRP A 137 11.74 7.27 3.39
N GLU A 138 12.37 8.44 3.42
CA GLU A 138 12.40 9.35 2.26
C GLU A 138 13.07 8.65 1.07
N HIS A 139 14.19 7.96 1.30
CA HIS A 139 14.86 7.13 0.30
C HIS A 139 13.91 6.10 -0.34
N LEU A 140 13.13 5.39 0.48
CA LEU A 140 12.21 4.37 -0.03
C LEU A 140 11.00 4.95 -0.77
N LEU A 141 10.47 6.09 -0.32
CA LEU A 141 9.45 6.84 -1.07
C LEU A 141 9.98 7.28 -2.44
N PHE A 142 11.24 7.70 -2.51
CA PHE A 142 11.88 8.07 -3.77
C PHE A 142 12.05 6.85 -4.68
N GLU A 143 12.47 5.70 -4.16
CA GLU A 143 12.53 4.45 -4.92
C GLU A 143 11.17 4.04 -5.50
N ILE A 144 10.08 4.19 -4.72
CA ILE A 144 8.72 3.91 -5.20
C ILE A 144 8.31 4.86 -6.30
N ALA A 145 8.51 6.16 -6.10
CA ALA A 145 8.19 7.16 -7.10
C ALA A 145 8.99 6.92 -8.39
N PHE A 146 10.28 6.60 -8.26
CA PHE A 146 11.16 6.24 -9.37
C PHE A 146 10.67 5.00 -10.11
N SER A 147 10.44 3.89 -9.41
CA SER A 147 9.96 2.63 -10.01
C SER A 147 8.62 2.83 -10.71
N THR A 148 7.70 3.57 -10.08
CA THR A 148 6.40 3.90 -10.66
C THR A 148 6.56 4.69 -11.96
N MET A 149 7.41 5.72 -11.96
CA MET A 149 7.67 6.51 -13.16
C MET A 149 8.34 5.69 -14.26
N LYS A 150 9.27 4.80 -13.90
CA LYS A 150 9.92 3.87 -14.84
C LYS A 150 8.92 2.94 -15.50
N GLU A 151 8.07 2.27 -14.73
CA GLU A 151 7.02 1.38 -15.26
C GLU A 151 6.06 2.12 -16.21
N LEU A 152 5.71 3.37 -15.88
CA LEU A 152 4.85 4.18 -16.74
C LEU A 152 5.54 4.56 -18.06
N PHE A 153 6.84 4.84 -18.04
CA PHE A 153 7.61 5.15 -19.26
C PHE A 153 7.86 3.93 -20.14
N GLU A 154 8.11 2.76 -19.55
CA GLU A 154 8.24 1.50 -20.26
C GLU A 154 6.93 1.12 -20.98
N LYS A 155 5.78 1.33 -20.32
CA LYS A 155 4.45 1.15 -20.93
C LYS A 155 4.21 2.08 -22.11
N ASP A 156 4.76 3.30 -22.07
CA ASP A 156 4.68 4.29 -23.15
C ASP A 156 5.66 4.01 -24.32
N LYS A 157 6.37 2.86 -24.33
CA LYS A 157 7.39 2.47 -25.33
C LYS A 157 8.50 3.50 -25.55
N LYS A 158 8.78 4.35 -24.55
CA LYS A 158 9.96 5.20 -24.58
C LYS A 158 11.18 4.36 -24.16
N ASN A 159 12.28 4.47 -24.89
CA ASN A 159 13.52 3.79 -24.53
C ASN A 159 14.01 4.37 -23.19
N VAL A 160 14.04 3.57 -22.12
CA VAL A 160 14.30 4.06 -20.75
C VAL A 160 15.76 3.88 -20.37
N ASP A 161 16.68 4.37 -21.22
CA ASP A 161 18.09 4.49 -20.83
C ASP A 161 18.25 5.58 -19.75
N LYS A 162 17.39 6.61 -19.80
CA LYS A 162 17.30 7.69 -18.82
C LYS A 162 15.85 8.08 -18.57
N LEU A 163 15.49 8.28 -17.31
CA LEU A 163 14.14 8.66 -16.91
C LEU A 163 14.02 10.19 -16.84
N ILE A 164 13.84 10.81 -18.00
CA ILE A 164 13.72 12.27 -18.14
C ILE A 164 12.26 12.70 -18.03
N VAL A 165 11.96 13.59 -17.09
CA VAL A 165 10.60 14.05 -16.76
C VAL A 165 10.57 15.56 -16.58
N THR A 166 9.44 16.20 -16.87
CA THR A 166 9.17 17.55 -16.35
C THR A 166 8.55 17.46 -14.96
N LYS A 167 8.71 18.51 -14.13
CA LYS A 167 8.05 18.58 -12.81
C LYS A 167 6.54 18.37 -12.92
N GLU A 168 5.90 19.03 -13.89
CA GLU A 168 4.46 18.88 -14.16
C GLU A 168 4.08 17.43 -14.49
N THR A 169 4.87 16.75 -15.33
CA THR A 169 4.63 15.35 -15.70
C THR A 169 4.74 14.44 -14.48
N PHE A 170 5.79 14.64 -13.66
CA PHE A 170 5.99 13.87 -12.43
C PHE A 170 4.83 14.08 -11.47
N VAL A 171 4.52 15.34 -11.14
CA VAL A 171 3.46 15.71 -10.20
C VAL A 171 2.12 15.15 -10.66
N THR A 172 1.75 15.34 -11.92
CA THR A 172 0.48 14.85 -12.46
C THR A 172 0.40 13.33 -12.40
N ARG A 173 1.47 12.62 -12.79
CA ARG A 173 1.47 11.14 -12.81
C ARG A 173 1.44 10.56 -11.41
N ILE A 174 2.31 11.02 -10.51
CA ILE A 174 2.39 10.56 -9.12
C ILE A 174 1.09 10.88 -8.37
N SER A 175 0.54 12.09 -8.52
CA SER A 175 -0.74 12.45 -7.88
C SER A 175 -1.88 11.54 -8.32
N LYS A 176 -1.95 11.22 -9.62
CA LYS A 176 -2.96 10.30 -10.14
C LYS A 176 -2.75 8.86 -9.67
N THR A 177 -1.50 8.37 -9.67
CA THR A 177 -1.19 6.99 -9.28
C THR A 177 -1.45 6.74 -7.79
N PHE A 178 -1.10 7.69 -6.93
CA PHE A 178 -1.26 7.56 -5.49
C PHE A 178 -2.52 8.24 -4.95
N HIS A 179 -3.39 8.78 -5.82
CA HIS A 179 -4.57 9.57 -5.44
C HIS A 179 -4.30 10.66 -4.38
N GLN A 180 -3.10 11.22 -4.41
CA GLN A 180 -2.67 12.27 -3.48
C GLN A 180 -2.83 13.66 -4.09
N LYS A 181 -2.86 14.69 -3.25
CA LYS A 181 -2.90 16.09 -3.70
C LYS A 181 -1.65 16.43 -4.50
N GLU A 182 -1.78 17.30 -5.50
CA GLU A 182 -0.64 17.78 -6.30
C GLU A 182 0.46 18.39 -5.42
N GLU A 183 0.09 19.17 -4.42
CA GLU A 183 1.00 19.74 -3.42
C GLU A 183 1.86 18.68 -2.72
N ALA A 184 1.31 17.49 -2.42
CA ALA A 184 2.08 16.41 -1.80
C ALA A 184 3.10 15.81 -2.78
N SER A 185 2.73 15.68 -4.06
CA SER A 185 3.62 15.22 -5.13
C SER A 185 4.69 16.25 -5.47
N GLU A 186 4.37 17.55 -5.42
CA GLU A 186 5.34 18.64 -5.58
C GLU A 186 6.37 18.61 -4.46
N ASN A 187 5.92 18.51 -3.21
CA ASN A 187 6.80 18.39 -2.06
C ASN A 187 7.71 17.15 -2.16
N LEU A 188 7.18 16.03 -2.65
CA LEU A 188 7.98 14.82 -2.89
C LEU A 188 9.06 15.08 -3.95
N PHE A 189 8.71 15.72 -5.07
CA PHE A 189 9.65 16.05 -6.13
C PHE A 189 10.75 17.01 -5.67
N ASP A 190 10.39 18.05 -4.92
CA ASP A 190 11.35 19.04 -4.41
C ASP A 190 12.32 18.38 -3.41
N LYS A 191 11.83 17.44 -2.60
CA LYS A 191 12.70 16.62 -1.74
C LYS A 191 13.63 15.70 -2.54
N MET A 192 13.16 15.09 -3.63
CA MET A 192 14.02 14.29 -4.53
C MET A 192 15.16 15.12 -5.11
N LEU A 193 14.89 16.37 -5.51
CA LEU A 193 15.92 17.30 -5.99
C LEU A 193 16.96 17.60 -4.91
N ILE A 194 16.51 17.97 -3.70
CA ILE A 194 17.40 18.31 -2.59
C ILE A 194 18.29 17.12 -2.19
N LYS A 195 17.75 15.90 -2.27
CA LYS A 195 18.43 14.66 -1.86
C LYS A 195 19.23 14.01 -2.99
N GLY A 196 19.18 14.54 -4.21
CA GLY A 196 19.94 14.04 -5.36
C GLY A 196 19.31 12.83 -6.08
N PHE A 197 18.04 12.52 -5.83
CA PHE A 197 17.25 11.52 -6.58
C PHE A 197 16.62 12.09 -7.85
N ALA A 198 16.77 13.39 -8.06
CA ALA A 198 16.45 14.06 -9.31
C ALA A 198 17.54 15.08 -9.60
N LYS A 199 17.94 15.19 -10.87
CA LYS A 199 18.92 16.15 -11.35
C LYS A 199 18.30 17.03 -12.42
N HIS A 200 18.41 18.34 -12.24
CA HIS A 200 17.98 19.31 -13.25
C HIS A 200 18.84 19.20 -14.52
N LEU A 201 18.18 19.17 -15.68
CA LEU A 201 18.79 19.20 -17.02
C LEU A 201 18.57 20.57 -17.66
N GLU A 202 18.47 20.67 -18.98
CA GLU A 202 18.07 21.91 -19.68
C GLU A 202 16.53 21.94 -19.84
N ASP A 203 15.96 23.12 -20.10
CA ASP A 203 14.54 23.28 -20.48
C ASP A 203 13.46 22.72 -19.53
N ASN A 204 13.63 22.86 -18.20
CA ASN A 204 12.73 22.34 -17.16
C ASN A 204 12.58 20.80 -17.15
N GLU A 205 13.54 20.10 -17.74
CA GLU A 205 13.64 18.65 -17.68
C GLU A 205 14.49 18.21 -16.49
N PHE A 206 14.19 17.02 -15.98
CA PHE A 206 14.84 16.42 -14.84
C PHE A 206 15.13 14.96 -15.11
N GLU A 207 16.38 14.54 -14.89
CA GLU A 207 16.77 13.14 -14.88
C GLU A 207 16.52 12.59 -13.48
N LEU A 208 15.59 11.65 -13.34
CA LEU A 208 15.43 10.92 -12.09
C LEU A 208 16.59 9.93 -11.95
N THR A 209 17.23 9.92 -10.78
CA THR A 209 18.44 9.14 -10.48
C THR A 209 18.21 8.26 -9.27
N HIS A 210 18.80 7.05 -9.30
CA HIS A 210 18.81 6.12 -8.17
C HIS A 210 20.02 6.38 -7.27
#